data_AF-A0A7S2VQ93-F1
#
_entry.id   AF-A0A7S2VQ93-F1
#
_cell.length_a   1.000
_cell.length_b   1.000
_cell.length_c   1.000
_cell.angle_alpha   90.00
_cell.angle_beta   90.00
_cell.angle_gamma   90.00
#
_symmetry.space_group_name_H-M   'P 1'
#
loop_
_entity.id
_entity.type
_entity.pdbx_description
1 polymer ?
#
loop_
_entity_poly.entity_id
_entity_poly.type
_entity_poly.pdbx_seq_one_letter_code
_entity_poly.pdbx_strand_id
1 'polypeptide(L)'
;GSHVDILDDEADGAQEPTEEEVLEYAEYIGIDPDTEDFLLWIAREGVVAPVPKPWKACAEDDDVYYFNFETQESMWDHPCDSHYRALVEEHRAKRSPTGRGAEAGPKRRPEASGDAAPHP
;
A
#
# COMPACT_ATOMS: atom_id res chain seq x y z
N GLY A 1 6.43 -8.56 -33.47
CA GLY A 1 6.55 -9.38 -32.27
C GLY A 1 6.55 -8.41 -31.13
N SER A 2 5.49 -8.41 -30.33
CA SER A 2 5.34 -7.51 -29.20
C SER A 2 6.40 -7.85 -28.16
N HIS A 3 7.17 -6.84 -27.76
CA HIS A 3 8.20 -6.95 -26.75
C HIS A 3 7.55 -6.64 -25.42
N VAL A 4 7.49 -7.63 -24.52
CA VAL A 4 7.01 -7.44 -23.15
C VAL A 4 8.26 -7.35 -22.27
N ASP A 5 8.53 -6.17 -21.75
CA ASP A 5 9.59 -5.94 -20.78
C ASP A 5 9.03 -6.13 -19.38
N ILE A 6 9.47 -7.20 -18.72
CA ILE A 6 9.20 -7.42 -17.30
C ILE A 6 10.21 -6.56 -16.55
N LEU A 7 9.75 -5.50 -15.87
CA LEU A 7 10.59 -4.70 -15.00
C LEU A 7 10.95 -5.56 -13.77
N ASP A 8 12.15 -6.14 -13.78
CA ASP A 8 12.62 -7.02 -12.71
C ASP A 8 13.07 -6.21 -11.49
N ASP A 9 12.57 -6.65 -10.33
CA ASP A 9 12.58 -6.07 -8.98
C ASP A 9 13.98 -6.07 -8.30
N GLU A 10 15.06 -5.92 -9.05
CA GLU A 10 16.43 -5.81 -8.51
C GLU A 10 17.06 -4.43 -8.78
N ALA A 11 16.22 -3.39 -8.77
CA ALA A 11 16.71 -2.04 -8.59
C ALA A 11 16.84 -1.77 -7.08
N ASP A 12 18.02 -2.07 -6.54
CA ASP A 12 18.58 -1.41 -5.36
C ASP A 12 18.43 0.12 -5.51
N GLY A 13 17.29 0.64 -5.11
CA GLY A 13 16.93 2.02 -5.33
C GLY A 13 15.54 2.25 -4.83
N ALA A 14 15.42 2.60 -3.55
CA ALA A 14 14.26 3.34 -3.06
C ALA A 14 14.15 4.61 -3.91
N GLN A 15 13.48 4.51 -5.06
CA GLN A 15 13.23 5.66 -5.92
C GLN A 15 12.29 6.53 -5.12
N GLU A 16 12.83 7.64 -4.60
CA GLU A 16 12.01 8.62 -3.91
C GLU A 16 10.94 9.08 -4.89
N PRO A 17 9.65 8.96 -4.54
CA PRO A 17 8.57 9.27 -5.45
C PRO A 17 8.60 10.79 -5.64
N THR A 18 8.43 11.22 -6.88
CA THR A 18 8.35 12.65 -7.17
C THR A 18 7.08 13.23 -6.54
N GLU A 19 7.09 14.52 -6.25
CA GLU A 19 5.90 15.18 -5.68
C GLU A 19 4.69 15.05 -6.61
N GLU A 20 4.92 15.09 -7.94
CA GLU A 20 3.89 14.85 -8.96
C GLU A 20 3.26 13.45 -8.81
N GLU A 21 4.06 12.39 -8.77
CA GLU A 21 3.56 11.01 -8.60
C GLU A 21 2.79 10.85 -7.28
N VAL A 22 3.25 11.49 -6.20
CA VAL A 22 2.55 11.47 -4.91
C VAL A 22 1.21 12.18 -5.00
N LEU A 23 1.12 13.33 -5.68
CA LEU A 23 -0.11 14.08 -5.86
C LEU A 23 -1.10 13.32 -6.75
N GLU A 24 -0.64 12.79 -7.88
CA GLU A 24 -1.46 11.97 -8.77
C GLU A 24 -2.02 10.74 -8.04
N TYR A 25 -1.17 10.04 -7.29
CA TYR A 25 -1.58 8.88 -6.52
C TYR A 25 -2.50 9.27 -5.35
N ALA A 26 -2.27 10.42 -4.70
CA ALA A 26 -3.14 10.96 -3.66
C ALA A 26 -4.56 11.18 -4.20
N GLU A 27 -4.70 11.88 -5.33
CA GLU A 27 -6.00 12.07 -5.99
C GLU A 27 -6.63 10.73 -6.39
N TYR A 28 -5.83 9.79 -6.90
CA TYR A 28 -6.28 8.46 -7.29
C TYR A 28 -6.83 7.60 -6.13
N ILE A 29 -6.26 7.73 -4.92
CA ILE A 29 -6.78 7.09 -3.70
C ILE A 29 -7.80 7.96 -2.95
N GLY A 30 -8.14 9.13 -3.49
CA GLY A 30 -9.17 10.03 -2.97
C GLY A 30 -8.74 10.91 -1.81
N ILE A 31 -7.44 11.23 -1.70
CA ILE A 31 -6.88 12.26 -0.82
C ILE A 31 -6.88 13.60 -1.58
N ASP A 32 -7.42 14.65 -0.97
CA ASP A 32 -7.28 16.01 -1.48
C ASP A 32 -5.95 16.64 -1.01
N PRO A 33 -4.94 16.90 -1.87
CA PRO A 33 -3.65 17.46 -1.42
C PRO A 33 -3.76 18.85 -0.78
N ASP A 34 -4.75 19.64 -1.19
CA ASP A 34 -5.00 20.98 -0.65
C ASP A 34 -5.65 20.99 0.75
N THR A 35 -6.45 19.95 1.07
CA THR A 35 -7.23 19.90 2.32
C THR A 35 -6.78 18.80 3.27
N GLU A 36 -6.08 17.80 2.74
CA GLU A 36 -5.63 16.58 3.39
C GLU A 36 -4.13 16.35 3.20
N ASP A 37 -3.35 17.44 3.29
CA ASP A 37 -1.87 17.41 3.28
C ASP A 37 -1.28 16.37 4.24
N PHE A 38 -1.95 16.18 5.38
CA PHE A 38 -1.60 15.23 6.43
C PHE A 38 -1.82 13.75 6.04
N LEU A 39 -2.47 13.46 4.91
CA LEU A 39 -2.62 12.12 4.36
C LEU A 39 -1.65 11.87 3.20
N LEU A 40 -0.95 12.89 2.68
CA LEU A 40 -0.02 12.73 1.55
C LEU A 40 1.14 11.75 1.84
N TRP A 41 1.49 11.53 3.10
CA TRP A 41 2.46 10.49 3.45
C TRP A 41 1.96 9.08 3.11
N ILE A 42 0.64 8.84 3.13
CA ILE A 42 0.01 7.57 2.73
C ILE A 42 0.19 7.38 1.22
N ALA A 43 -0.07 8.43 0.45
CA ALA A 43 0.14 8.40 -1.00
C ALA A 43 1.61 8.15 -1.33
N ARG A 44 2.53 8.85 -0.64
CA ARG A 44 3.98 8.65 -0.78
C ARG A 44 4.39 7.21 -0.55
N GLU A 45 3.90 6.58 0.52
CA GLU A 45 4.17 5.17 0.82
C GLU A 45 3.59 4.24 -0.25
N GLY A 46 2.44 4.58 -0.85
CA GLY A 46 1.81 3.81 -1.91
C GLY A 46 2.55 3.82 -3.23
N VAL A 47 3.11 4.98 -3.62
CA VAL A 47 3.91 5.11 -4.85
C VAL A 47 5.20 4.30 -4.76
N VAL A 48 5.86 4.29 -3.60
CA VAL A 48 7.08 3.47 -3.39
C VAL A 48 6.79 2.04 -2.94
N ALA A 49 5.52 1.68 -2.80
CA ALA A 49 5.14 0.37 -2.30
C ALA A 49 5.66 -0.69 -3.28
N PRO A 50 6.50 -1.63 -2.82
CA PRO A 50 6.91 -2.71 -3.68
C PRO A 50 5.66 -3.53 -4.04
N VAL A 51 5.53 -3.88 -5.32
CA VAL A 51 4.46 -4.75 -5.77
C VAL A 51 4.60 -6.09 -5.05
N PRO A 52 3.63 -6.50 -4.20
CA PRO A 52 3.77 -7.70 -3.40
C PRO A 52 3.77 -8.93 -4.31
N LYS A 53 4.75 -9.81 -4.13
CA LYS A 53 4.73 -11.15 -4.75
C LYS A 53 3.41 -11.83 -4.41
N PRO A 54 2.70 -12.42 -5.40
CA PRO A 54 3.17 -12.81 -6.74
C PRO A 54 2.93 -11.81 -7.89
N TRP A 55 2.51 -10.59 -7.60
CA TRP A 55 2.28 -9.56 -8.60
C TRP A 55 3.59 -8.93 -9.09
N LYS A 56 3.68 -8.58 -10.37
CA LYS A 56 4.75 -7.73 -10.94
C LYS A 56 4.15 -6.68 -11.87
N ALA A 57 4.76 -5.51 -11.95
CA ALA A 57 4.44 -4.53 -12.99
C ALA A 57 5.04 -4.98 -14.34
N CYS A 58 4.25 -4.94 -15.39
CA CYS A 58 4.62 -5.20 -16.76
C CYS A 58 4.19 -3.99 -17.60
N ALA A 59 5.07 -3.52 -18.49
CA ALA A 59 4.72 -2.47 -19.44
C ALA A 59 4.53 -3.08 -20.83
N GLU A 60 3.45 -2.75 -21.51
CA GLU A 60 3.17 -3.11 -22.90
C GLU A 60 2.74 -1.85 -23.65
N ASP A 61 3.45 -1.49 -24.74
CA ASP A 61 3.08 -0.40 -25.66
C ASP A 61 2.64 0.91 -24.95
N ASP A 62 3.46 1.40 -24.00
CA ASP A 62 3.26 2.60 -23.15
C ASP A 62 2.27 2.43 -21.97
N ASP A 63 1.56 1.30 -21.85
CA ASP A 63 0.65 1.03 -20.74
C ASP A 63 1.30 0.14 -19.67
N VAL A 64 1.14 0.50 -18.40
CA VAL A 64 1.59 -0.32 -17.26
C VAL A 64 0.41 -1.12 -16.71
N TYR A 65 0.59 -2.43 -16.56
CA TYR A 65 -0.35 -3.35 -15.92
C TYR A 65 0.36 -4.25 -14.91
N TYR A 66 -0.39 -4.71 -13.91
CA TYR A 66 0.11 -5.61 -12.87
C TYR A 66 -0.31 -7.04 -13.18
N PHE A 67 0.66 -7.94 -13.33
CA PHE A 67 0.41 -9.35 -13.61
C PHE A 67 0.78 -10.24 -12.42
N ASN A 68 -0.14 -11.09 -12.01
CA ASN A 68 0.06 -12.12 -11.01
C ASN A 68 0.64 -13.37 -11.64
N PHE A 69 1.89 -13.70 -11.33
CA PHE A 69 2.58 -14.85 -11.91
C PHE A 69 2.10 -16.21 -11.33
N GLU A 70 1.40 -16.22 -10.20
CA GLU A 70 0.83 -17.44 -9.62
C GLU A 70 -0.57 -17.74 -10.15
N THR A 71 -1.46 -16.74 -10.20
CA THR A 71 -2.85 -16.92 -10.64
C THR A 71 -3.06 -16.65 -12.14
N GLN A 72 -2.05 -16.08 -12.82
CA GLN A 72 -2.11 -15.62 -14.22
C GLN A 72 -3.18 -14.54 -14.46
N GLU A 73 -3.47 -13.75 -13.42
CA GLU A 73 -4.40 -12.63 -13.51
C GLU A 73 -3.67 -11.33 -13.85
N SER A 74 -4.26 -10.49 -14.71
CA SER A 74 -3.80 -9.13 -14.96
C SER A 74 -4.77 -8.12 -14.34
N MET A 75 -4.22 -7.05 -13.78
CA MET A 75 -4.97 -5.91 -13.26
C MET A 75 -4.34 -4.62 -13.76
N TRP A 76 -5.19 -3.63 -14.00
CA TRP A 76 -4.76 -2.28 -14.35
C TRP A 76 -4.45 -1.45 -13.10
N ASP A 77 -5.13 -1.75 -11.99
CA ASP A 77 -4.93 -1.12 -10.69
C ASP A 77 -3.83 -1.84 -9.90
N HIS A 78 -3.07 -1.08 -9.10
CA HIS A 78 -2.01 -1.62 -8.28
C HIS A 78 -2.62 -2.43 -7.12
N PRO A 79 -2.13 -3.66 -6.84
CA PRO A 79 -2.75 -4.55 -5.85
C PRO A 79 -2.78 -3.97 -4.42
N CYS A 80 -1.91 -3.00 -4.12
CA CYS A 80 -1.93 -2.28 -2.83
C CYS A 80 -2.89 -1.09 -2.79
N ASP A 81 -3.51 -0.66 -3.90
CA ASP A 81 -4.38 0.53 -3.92
C ASP A 81 -5.57 0.39 -2.96
N SER A 82 -6.13 -0.81 -2.89
CA SER A 82 -7.21 -1.12 -1.95
C SER A 82 -6.77 -0.97 -0.49
N HIS A 83 -5.50 -1.28 -0.18
CA HIS A 83 -4.94 -1.11 1.16
C HIS A 83 -4.76 0.37 1.50
N TYR A 84 -4.18 1.16 0.60
CA TYR A 84 -3.95 2.59 0.82
C TYR A 84 -5.25 3.38 0.90
N ARG A 85 -6.26 3.08 0.08
CA ARG A 85 -7.61 3.67 0.19
C ARG A 85 -8.23 3.40 1.56
N ALA A 86 -8.16 2.17 2.06
CA ALA A 86 -8.66 1.84 3.40
C ALA A 86 -7.87 2.59 4.51
N LEU A 87 -6.56 2.75 4.35
CA LEU A 87 -5.71 3.47 5.29
C LEU A 87 -6.05 4.97 5.33
N VAL A 88 -6.35 5.58 4.16
CA VAL A 88 -6.84 6.95 4.02
C VAL A 88 -8.13 7.14 4.81
N GLU A 89 -9.13 6.27 4.59
CA GLU A 89 -10.40 6.34 5.30
C GLU A 89 -10.23 6.19 6.80
N GLU A 90 -9.36 5.27 7.25
CA GLU A 90 -9.07 5.06 8.67
C GLU A 90 -8.43 6.30 9.30
N HIS A 91 -7.42 6.89 8.66
CA HIS A 91 -6.74 8.09 9.16
C HIS A 91 -7.64 9.33 9.12
N ARG A 92 -8.46 9.47 8.07
CA ARG A 92 -9.49 10.53 7.95
C ARG A 92 -10.52 10.40 9.08
N ALA A 93 -10.97 9.18 9.39
CA ALA A 93 -11.91 8.93 10.49
C ALA A 93 -11.27 9.23 11.86
N LYS A 94 -10.01 8.83 12.08
CA LYS A 94 -9.26 9.10 13.32
C LYS A 94 -9.05 10.61 13.57
N ARG A 95 -9.02 11.43 12.52
CA ARG A 95 -8.82 12.88 12.62
C ARG A 95 -10.11 13.69 12.59
N SER A 96 -11.27 13.06 12.37
CA SER A 96 -12.55 13.71 12.63
C SER A 96 -12.60 14.17 14.09
N PRO A 97 -12.99 15.42 14.39
CA PRO A 97 -12.81 16.03 15.71
C PRO A 97 -13.85 15.54 16.74
N THR A 98 -13.86 14.24 16.99
CA THR A 98 -14.51 13.63 18.16
C THR A 98 -13.60 12.52 18.67
N GLY A 99 -12.80 12.82 19.71
CA GLY A 99 -11.93 11.81 20.28
C GLY A 99 -10.76 12.34 21.08
N ARG A 100 -11.02 13.06 22.17
CA ARG A 100 -10.05 13.19 23.26
C ARG A 100 -9.69 11.79 23.77
N GLY A 101 -8.39 11.48 23.79
CA GLY A 101 -7.74 10.70 24.84
C GLY A 101 -7.93 9.18 24.85
N ALA A 102 -6.83 8.46 24.61
CA ALA A 102 -6.43 7.26 25.34
C ALA A 102 -4.94 7.01 24.99
N GLU A 103 -4.03 7.79 25.57
CA GLU A 103 -3.27 7.43 26.78
C GLU A 103 -2.40 6.19 26.62
N ALA A 104 -1.09 6.44 26.63
CA ALA A 104 -0.05 5.43 26.69
C ALA A 104 0.09 4.82 28.10
N GLY A 105 0.26 3.49 28.14
CA GLY A 105 1.07 2.77 29.13
C GLY A 105 0.35 1.75 30.02
N PRO A 106 1.05 0.82 30.70
CA PRO A 106 2.33 0.18 30.39
C PRO A 106 2.27 -1.38 30.45
N LYS A 107 3.38 -1.99 30.01
CA LYS A 107 3.77 -3.42 30.04
C LYS A 107 3.11 -4.29 31.12
N ARG A 108 2.55 -5.45 30.72
CA ARG A 108 2.59 -6.69 31.51
C ARG A 108 2.74 -7.93 30.62
N ARG A 109 3.88 -8.62 30.75
CA ARG A 109 4.06 -10.03 30.38
C ARG A 109 3.49 -10.87 31.53
N PRO A 110 2.86 -12.02 31.24
CA PRO A 110 3.34 -13.29 31.79
C PRO A 110 3.44 -14.33 30.65
N GLU A 111 4.57 -15.01 30.46
CA GLU A 111 4.98 -16.24 31.19
C GLU A 111 4.07 -17.46 30.93
N ALA A 112 4.64 -18.38 30.14
CA ALA A 112 4.37 -19.79 29.87
C ALA A 112 3.20 -20.55 30.53
N SER A 113 2.41 -21.21 29.67
CA SER A 113 1.87 -22.59 29.79
C SER A 113 0.96 -22.78 28.57
N GLY A 114 1.13 -23.77 27.69
CA GLY A 114 1.18 -25.18 28.00
C GLY A 114 -0.06 -25.83 27.37
N ASP A 115 0.18 -26.69 26.37
CA ASP A 115 -0.63 -27.86 26.00
C ASP A 115 -1.90 -27.74 25.12
N ALA A 116 -2.00 -28.76 24.25
CA ALA A 116 -3.19 -29.36 23.63
C ALA A 116 -3.81 -28.74 22.34
N ALA A 117 -3.45 -29.39 21.21
CA ALA A 117 -4.30 -29.64 20.04
C ALA A 117 -5.59 -30.44 20.43
N PRO A 118 -6.55 -30.78 19.54
CA PRO A 118 -6.51 -30.70 18.07
C PRO A 118 -7.77 -30.17 17.36
N HIS A 119 -7.59 -29.94 16.06
CA HIS A 119 -8.61 -29.63 15.05
C HIS A 119 -9.57 -30.81 14.79
N PRO A 120 -10.80 -30.54 14.31
CA PRO A 120 -11.74 -31.56 13.83
C PRO A 120 -11.31 -32.23 12.53
#